data_AF-A0A9D1YX06-F1
#
_entry.id   AF-A0A9D1YX06-F1
#
_cell.length_a   1.000
_cell.length_b   1.000
_cell.length_c   1.000
_cell.angle_alpha   90.00
_cell.angle_beta   90.00
_cell.angle_gamma   90.00
#
_symmetry.space_group_name_H-M   'P 1'
#
loop_
_entity.id
_entity.type
_entity.pdbx_description
1 polymer ?
#
loop_
_entity_poly.entity_id
_entity_poly.type
_entity_poly.pdbx_seq_one_letter_code
_entity_poly.pdbx_strand_id
1 'polypeptide(L)'
;MASSTKQNAKGKPRSKQDTAATKVLFDDQRPNVLVRAWMGLAYMTGAGARLFGREQLAKEERRDGVPFFLTLLAVAGAVVEWFLPTNSVAIAISNFTIGGLFGQVAIALPVVFFLLALWMFRHPASVNDNGRVGVGLTIFLVSIAAVCHAMLGAPDASEGMPILAQAGGVLGWVVGAPLVALTTVIGATIIGILLALV
;
A
#
# COMPACT_ATOMS: atom_id res chain seq x y z
N MET A 1 -34.54 48.63 -67.95
CA MET A 1 -33.44 48.18 -67.07
C MET A 1 -34.06 47.45 -65.89
N ALA A 2 -33.63 46.21 -65.67
CA ALA A 2 -34.23 45.27 -64.74
C ALA A 2 -34.13 45.73 -63.28
N SER A 3 -35.16 45.46 -62.48
CA SER A 3 -34.90 45.10 -61.08
C SER A 3 -35.92 44.08 -60.60
N SER A 4 -35.37 42.92 -60.26
CA SER A 4 -36.03 41.72 -59.78
C SER A 4 -36.30 41.86 -58.29
N THR A 5 -37.53 41.63 -57.84
CA THR A 5 -37.82 41.41 -56.41
C THR A 5 -38.62 40.12 -56.28
N LYS A 6 -37.90 39.03 -56.02
CA LYS A 6 -38.48 37.72 -55.67
C LYS A 6 -39.09 37.79 -54.27
N GLN A 7 -40.35 37.35 -54.17
CA GLN A 7 -41.10 37.18 -52.93
C GLN A 7 -40.38 36.19 -52.00
N ASN A 8 -40.19 36.63 -50.75
CA ASN A 8 -39.53 35.88 -49.70
C ASN A 8 -40.53 34.91 -49.05
N ALA A 9 -40.20 33.61 -49.05
CA ALA A 9 -41.03 32.56 -48.47
C ALA A 9 -41.00 32.62 -46.93
N LYS A 10 -42.16 32.40 -46.30
CA LYS A 10 -42.39 32.37 -44.85
C LYS A 10 -41.41 31.44 -44.12
N GLY A 11 -40.56 32.02 -43.28
CA GLY A 11 -39.78 31.28 -42.27
C GLY A 11 -40.67 30.87 -41.08
N LYS A 12 -40.70 29.57 -40.78
CA LYS A 12 -41.30 29.01 -39.56
C LYS A 12 -40.29 29.18 -38.42
N PRO A 13 -40.68 29.71 -37.24
CA PRO A 13 -39.72 29.86 -36.14
C PRO A 13 -39.34 28.47 -35.62
N ARG A 14 -38.06 28.13 -35.75
CA ARG A 14 -37.44 26.95 -35.15
C ARG A 14 -37.39 27.19 -33.64
N SER A 15 -38.18 26.43 -32.88
CA SER A 15 -38.14 26.46 -31.41
C SER A 15 -36.70 26.23 -30.97
N LYS A 16 -36.14 27.17 -30.22
CA LYS A 16 -34.88 26.97 -29.50
C LYS A 16 -35.09 25.77 -28.58
N GLN A 17 -34.42 24.66 -28.87
CA GLN A 17 -34.20 23.63 -27.88
C GLN A 17 -33.38 24.27 -26.77
N ASP A 18 -34.05 24.61 -25.67
CA ASP A 18 -33.39 24.89 -24.42
C ASP A 18 -32.49 23.70 -24.14
N THR A 19 -31.19 23.94 -24.24
CA THR A 19 -30.16 22.98 -23.87
C THR A 19 -30.34 22.85 -22.36
N ALA A 20 -31.09 21.84 -21.93
CA ALA A 20 -31.23 21.48 -20.54
C ALA A 20 -29.81 21.29 -20.02
N ALA A 21 -29.33 22.28 -19.28
CA ALA A 21 -28.08 22.20 -18.57
C ALA A 21 -28.23 21.00 -17.65
N THR A 22 -27.61 19.88 -18.01
CA THR A 22 -27.43 18.75 -17.13
C THR A 22 -26.55 19.26 -15.99
N LYS A 23 -27.20 19.84 -14.97
CA LYS A 23 -26.61 20.05 -13.67
C LYS A 23 -26.38 18.65 -13.15
N VAL A 24 -25.21 18.09 -13.45
CA VAL A 24 -24.74 16.89 -12.80
C VAL A 24 -24.80 17.24 -11.33
N LEU A 25 -25.78 16.66 -10.65
CA LEU A 25 -25.87 16.73 -9.21
C LEU A 25 -24.57 16.11 -8.74
N PHE A 26 -23.59 16.93 -8.41
CA PHE A 26 -22.57 16.54 -7.45
C PHE A 26 -23.39 16.12 -6.24
N ASP A 27 -23.60 14.80 -6.11
CA ASP A 27 -24.09 14.21 -4.89
C ASP A 27 -23.12 14.75 -3.85
N ASP A 28 -23.60 15.68 -3.03
CA ASP A 28 -22.84 16.34 -1.98
C ASP A 28 -22.75 15.33 -0.83
N GLN A 29 -22.17 14.17 -1.17
CA GLN A 29 -21.97 13.01 -0.35
C GLN A 29 -20.86 13.39 0.62
N ARG A 30 -21.28 14.12 1.66
CA ARG A 30 -20.42 14.46 2.78
C ARG A 30 -19.74 13.16 3.21
N PRO A 31 -18.40 13.09 3.24
CA PRO A 31 -17.71 11.87 3.59
C PRO A 31 -18.21 11.41 4.96
N ASN A 32 -18.43 10.09 5.09
CA ASN A 32 -18.88 9.45 6.33
C ASN A 32 -18.04 9.96 7.51
N VAL A 33 -18.66 10.12 8.68
CA VAL A 33 -18.01 10.58 9.92
C VAL A 33 -16.73 9.79 10.21
N LEU A 34 -16.73 8.49 9.94
CA LEU A 34 -15.54 7.63 10.08
C LEU A 34 -14.40 8.05 9.15
N VAL A 35 -14.70 8.34 7.88
CA VAL A 35 -13.70 8.80 6.89
C VAL A 35 -13.15 10.15 7.32
N ARG A 36 -14.00 11.05 7.84
CA ARG A 36 -13.56 12.36 8.34
C ARG A 36 -12.66 12.23 9.57
N ALA A 37 -12.99 11.35 10.51
CA ALA A 37 -12.17 11.07 11.68
C ALA A 37 -10.81 10.47 11.28
N TRP A 38 -10.83 9.47 10.41
CA TRP A 38 -9.62 8.85 9.86
C TRP A 38 -8.72 9.87 9.17
N MET A 39 -9.27 10.66 8.25
CA MET A 39 -8.51 11.69 7.53
C MET A 39 -8.02 12.79 8.48
N GLY A 40 -8.80 13.15 9.50
CA GLY A 40 -8.37 14.08 10.55
C GLY A 40 -7.11 13.61 11.28
N LEU A 41 -7.08 12.35 11.72
CA LEU A 41 -5.91 11.74 12.36
C LEU A 41 -4.71 11.62 11.39
N ALA A 42 -5.00 11.26 10.14
CA ALA A 42 -3.98 11.16 9.09
C ALA A 42 -3.30 12.51 8.85
N TYR A 43 -4.08 13.60 8.76
CA TYR A 43 -3.53 14.95 8.60
C TYR A 43 -2.73 15.42 9.82
N MET A 44 -3.17 15.10 11.04
CA MET A 44 -2.40 15.43 12.25
C MET A 44 -1.05 14.69 12.27
N THR A 45 -1.07 13.39 11.98
CA THR A 45 0.15 12.57 11.92
C THR A 45 1.09 13.07 10.82
N GLY A 46 0.55 13.33 9.62
CA GLY A 46 1.29 13.86 8.49
C GLY A 46 1.82 15.28 8.72
N ALA A 47 1.14 16.11 9.52
CA ALA A 47 1.66 17.42 9.91
C ALA A 47 2.92 17.28 10.78
N GLY A 48 2.90 16.38 11.77
CA GLY A 48 4.07 16.09 12.60
C GLY A 48 5.25 15.56 11.79
N ALA A 49 5.02 14.61 10.88
CA ALA A 49 6.05 14.04 10.01
C ALA A 49 6.75 15.10 9.12
N ARG A 50 6.03 16.15 8.73
CA ARG A 50 6.54 17.23 7.88
C ARG A 50 7.29 18.33 8.65
N LEU A 51 7.20 18.39 9.97
CA LEU A 51 7.98 19.34 10.79
C LEU A 51 9.50 19.15 10.60
N PHE A 52 9.93 17.95 10.22
CA PHE A 52 11.32 17.60 9.96
C PHE A 52 11.71 17.78 8.47
N GLY A 53 10.90 18.49 7.65
CA GLY A 53 11.09 18.65 6.20
C GLY A 53 10.95 20.08 5.71
N ARG A 54 11.58 20.40 4.56
CA ARG A 54 11.62 21.76 3.98
C ARG A 54 10.48 22.07 3.00
N GLU A 55 9.74 21.07 2.53
CA GLU A 55 8.72 21.27 1.49
C GLU A 55 7.30 21.35 2.06
N GLN A 56 6.61 22.45 1.75
CA GLN A 56 5.20 22.64 2.07
C GLN A 56 4.38 22.48 0.81
N LEU A 57 3.50 21.48 0.80
CA LEU A 57 2.62 21.17 -0.32
C LEU A 57 1.25 21.83 -0.11
N ALA A 58 0.55 22.10 -1.22
CA ALA A 58 -0.85 22.52 -1.19
C ALA A 58 -1.71 21.50 -0.42
N LYS A 59 -2.75 21.96 0.27
CA LYS A 59 -3.52 21.14 1.21
C LYS A 59 -4.38 20.10 0.48
N GLU A 60 -4.76 20.41 -0.75
CA GLU A 60 -5.71 19.69 -1.59
C GLU A 60 -5.14 18.40 -2.21
N GLU A 61 -3.82 18.27 -2.32
CA GLU A 61 -3.16 17.08 -2.87
C GLU A 61 -2.70 16.06 -1.81
N ARG A 62 -2.93 16.35 -0.53
CA ARG A 62 -2.44 15.50 0.57
C ARG A 62 -3.25 14.21 0.70
N ARG A 63 -2.71 13.12 0.19
CA ARG A 63 -3.25 11.75 0.35
C ARG A 63 -2.66 11.05 1.56
N ASP A 64 -2.96 11.57 2.76
CA ASP A 64 -2.32 11.14 4.01
C ASP A 64 -2.87 9.83 4.60
N GLY A 65 -3.93 9.27 4.02
CA GLY A 65 -4.61 8.08 4.56
C GLY A 65 -3.74 6.80 4.57
N VAL A 66 -3.06 6.50 3.47
CA VAL A 66 -2.16 5.33 3.36
C VAL A 66 -0.94 5.44 4.27
N PRO A 67 -0.15 6.53 4.25
CA PRO A 67 0.98 6.65 5.17
C PRO A 67 0.55 6.63 6.63
N PHE A 68 -0.63 7.15 6.98
CA PHE A 68 -1.16 7.01 8.33
C PHE A 68 -1.45 5.54 8.70
N PHE A 69 -2.04 4.76 7.79
CA PHE A 69 -2.23 3.32 8.00
C PHE A 69 -0.90 2.59 8.23
N LEU A 70 0.12 2.89 7.42
CA LEU A 70 1.47 2.33 7.58
C LEU A 70 2.09 2.70 8.93
N THR A 71 1.88 3.93 9.42
CA THR A 71 2.31 4.32 10.77
C THR A 71 1.64 3.47 11.85
N LEU A 72 0.33 3.19 11.72
CA LEU A 72 -0.36 2.33 12.69
C LEU A 72 0.18 0.90 12.65
N LEU A 73 0.45 0.36 11.45
CA LEU A 73 1.10 -0.95 11.30
C LEU A 73 2.49 -0.98 11.93
N ALA A 74 3.27 0.10 11.75
CA ALA A 74 4.59 0.21 12.36
C ALA A 74 4.51 0.16 13.90
N VAL A 75 3.60 0.93 14.50
CA VAL A 75 3.40 0.94 15.96
C VAL A 75 2.89 -0.41 16.45
N ALA A 76 1.88 -0.99 15.81
CA ALA A 76 1.34 -2.29 16.18
C ALA A 76 2.40 -3.40 16.09
N GLY A 77 3.17 -3.42 15.00
CA GLY A 77 4.28 -4.36 14.80
C GLY A 77 5.37 -4.18 15.86
N ALA A 78 5.77 -2.95 16.20
CA ALA A 78 6.76 -2.71 17.24
C ALA A 78 6.27 -3.22 18.61
N VAL A 79 4.99 -2.98 18.94
CA VAL A 79 4.38 -3.49 20.18
C VAL A 79 4.43 -5.01 20.23
N VAL A 80 4.04 -5.68 19.14
CA VAL A 80 4.00 -7.15 19.07
C VAL A 80 5.40 -7.78 19.06
N GLU A 81 6.27 -7.33 18.16
CA GLU A 81 7.56 -7.98 17.88
C GLU A 81 8.68 -7.54 18.82
N TRP A 82 8.67 -6.29 19.30
CA TRP A 82 9.80 -5.74 20.08
C TRP A 82 9.50 -5.61 21.57
N PHE A 83 8.30 -5.15 21.92
CA PHE A 83 7.94 -4.89 23.31
C PHE A 83 7.29 -6.10 24.01
N LEU A 84 6.65 -7.00 23.25
CA LEU A 84 5.95 -8.17 23.79
C LEU A 84 6.45 -9.54 23.23
N PRO A 85 7.77 -9.76 23.03
CA PRO A 85 8.27 -10.94 22.32
C PRO A 85 8.01 -12.27 23.04
N THR A 86 7.79 -12.24 24.36
CA THR A 86 7.51 -13.44 25.18
C THR A 86 6.04 -13.58 25.58
N ASN A 87 5.19 -12.62 25.22
CA ASN A 87 3.78 -12.66 25.55
C ASN A 87 3.03 -13.63 24.62
N SER A 88 2.32 -14.60 25.18
CA SER A 88 1.64 -15.65 24.40
C SER A 88 0.60 -15.10 23.42
N VAL A 89 -0.11 -14.03 23.78
CA VAL A 89 -1.10 -13.39 22.90
C VAL A 89 -0.40 -12.64 21.77
N ALA A 90 0.68 -11.92 22.04
CA ALA A 90 1.46 -11.24 21.02
C ALA A 90 2.11 -12.24 20.04
N ILE A 91 2.66 -13.35 20.55
CA ILE A 91 3.18 -14.45 19.73
C ILE A 91 2.07 -15.02 18.84
N ALA A 92 0.87 -15.27 19.39
CA ALA A 92 -0.27 -15.74 18.58
C ALA A 92 -0.67 -14.71 17.51
N ILE A 93 -0.75 -13.43 17.85
CA ILE A 93 -1.02 -12.35 16.88
C ILE A 93 0.03 -12.38 15.79
N SER A 94 1.32 -12.42 16.12
CA SER A 94 2.41 -12.49 15.14
C SER A 94 2.23 -13.70 14.23
N ASN A 95 2.13 -14.91 14.80
CA ASN A 95 2.01 -16.18 14.09
C ASN A 95 0.84 -16.24 13.11
N PHE A 96 -0.27 -15.55 13.39
CA PHE A 96 -1.47 -15.55 12.55
C PHE A 96 -1.72 -14.25 11.78
N THR A 97 -0.76 -13.31 11.81
CA THR A 97 -0.84 -12.06 11.05
C THR A 97 0.44 -11.80 10.26
N ILE A 98 1.20 -10.75 10.60
CA ILE A 98 2.36 -10.29 9.85
C ILE A 98 3.54 -11.26 9.99
N GLY A 99 3.79 -11.81 11.18
CA GLY A 99 4.78 -12.88 11.39
C GLY A 99 4.39 -14.17 10.68
N GLY A 100 3.10 -14.49 10.63
CA GLY A 100 2.60 -15.60 9.83
C GLY A 100 2.85 -15.42 8.34
N LEU A 101 2.70 -14.20 7.82
CA LEU A 101 2.85 -13.90 6.40
C LEU A 101 4.33 -13.80 5.98
N PHE A 102 5.15 -13.11 6.77
CA PHE A 102 6.54 -12.74 6.45
C PHE A 102 7.60 -13.47 7.28
N GLY A 103 7.20 -14.28 8.26
CA GLY A 103 8.12 -14.97 9.15
C GLY A 103 8.98 -14.02 9.97
N GLN A 104 10.26 -14.37 10.12
CA GLN A 104 11.24 -13.55 10.84
C GLN A 104 11.48 -12.16 10.24
N VAL A 105 11.09 -11.93 8.98
CA VAL A 105 11.15 -10.59 8.37
C VAL A 105 10.22 -9.62 9.12
N ALA A 106 9.17 -10.12 9.78
CA ALA A 106 8.24 -9.30 10.55
C ALA A 106 8.91 -8.46 11.66
N ILE A 107 10.01 -8.95 12.23
CA ILE A 107 10.80 -8.23 13.24
C ILE A 107 11.33 -6.90 12.67
N ALA A 108 11.65 -6.84 11.37
CA ALA A 108 12.16 -5.63 10.71
C ALA A 108 11.05 -4.72 10.15
N LEU A 109 9.84 -5.25 9.95
CA LEU A 109 8.74 -4.51 9.31
C LEU A 109 8.30 -3.23 10.02
N PRO A 110 8.37 -3.08 11.36
CA PRO A 110 8.04 -1.81 11.99
C PRO A 110 8.87 -0.64 11.45
N VAL A 111 10.18 -0.86 11.22
CA VAL A 111 11.06 0.15 10.61
C VAL A 111 10.68 0.40 9.16
N VAL A 112 10.46 -0.66 8.39
CA VAL A 112 10.10 -0.56 6.97
C VAL A 112 8.82 0.25 6.78
N PHE A 113 7.76 -0.07 7.54
CA PHE A 113 6.49 0.65 7.48
C PHE A 113 6.63 2.10 7.94
N PHE A 114 7.41 2.36 9.00
CA PHE A 114 7.66 3.72 9.46
C PHE A 114 8.39 4.56 8.42
N LEU A 115 9.47 4.04 7.83
CA LEU A 115 10.24 4.75 6.81
C LEU A 115 9.42 4.97 5.54
N LEU A 116 8.64 3.98 5.11
CA LEU A 116 7.75 4.12 3.96
C LEU A 116 6.67 5.17 4.23
N ALA A 117 6.04 5.14 5.41
CA ALA A 117 5.06 6.15 5.82
C ALA A 117 5.66 7.56 5.81
N LEU A 118 6.84 7.72 6.40
CA LEU A 118 7.55 9.00 6.45
C LEU A 118 7.91 9.48 5.04
N TRP A 119 8.41 8.58 4.19
CA TRP A 119 8.72 8.90 2.80
C TRP A 119 7.47 9.36 2.05
N MET A 120 6.35 8.65 2.17
CA MET A 120 5.07 8.99 1.54
C MET A 120 4.46 10.30 2.06
N PHE A 121 4.56 10.60 3.36
CA PHE A 121 4.12 11.90 3.90
C PHE A 121 4.91 13.07 3.30
N ARG A 122 6.18 12.84 2.97
CA ARG A 122 7.10 13.85 2.44
C ARG A 122 7.10 13.96 0.92
N HIS A 123 6.79 12.88 0.21
CA HIS A 123 6.74 12.84 -1.24
C HIS A 123 5.37 12.33 -1.68
N PRO A 124 4.37 13.21 -1.86
CA PRO A 124 3.09 12.85 -2.47
C PRO A 124 3.36 12.62 -3.95
N ALA A 125 3.82 11.43 -4.27
CA ALA A 125 4.17 11.08 -5.64
C ALA A 125 2.91 10.78 -6.45
N SER A 126 3.02 10.86 -7.77
CA SER A 126 1.98 10.37 -8.66
C SER A 126 1.66 8.90 -8.33
N VAL A 127 0.43 8.44 -8.61
CA VAL A 127 0.05 7.03 -8.37
C VAL A 127 1.04 6.04 -8.98
N ASN A 128 1.73 6.42 -10.06
CA ASN A 128 2.72 5.60 -10.75
C ASN A 128 4.03 5.45 -9.95
N ASP A 129 4.49 6.52 -9.30
CA ASP A 129 5.75 6.50 -8.53
C ASP A 129 5.62 5.68 -7.25
N ASN A 130 4.50 5.84 -6.53
CA ASN A 130 4.18 5.02 -5.35
C ASN A 130 3.98 3.55 -5.72
N GLY A 131 3.44 3.27 -6.92
CA GLY A 131 3.29 1.91 -7.44
C GLY A 131 4.64 1.20 -7.59
N ARG A 132 5.64 1.85 -8.19
CA ARG A 132 6.97 1.27 -8.37
C ARG A 132 7.67 0.99 -7.03
N VAL A 133 7.60 1.91 -6.07
CA VAL A 133 8.18 1.71 -4.74
C VAL A 133 7.49 0.55 -4.01
N GLY A 134 6.16 0.47 -4.07
CA GLY A 134 5.40 -0.62 -3.47
C GLY A 134 5.73 -1.99 -4.07
N VAL A 135 5.84 -2.08 -5.39
CA VAL A 135 6.20 -3.31 -6.10
C VAL A 135 7.62 -3.75 -5.74
N GLY A 136 8.60 -2.85 -5.82
CA GLY A 136 9.99 -3.15 -5.48
C GLY A 136 10.15 -3.60 -4.02
N LEU A 137 9.50 -2.90 -3.08
CA LEU A 137 9.51 -3.30 -1.67
C LEU A 137 8.85 -4.66 -1.45
N THR A 138 7.76 -4.96 -2.16
CA THR A 138 7.08 -6.26 -2.04
C THR A 138 7.99 -7.39 -2.54
N ILE A 139 8.62 -7.23 -3.70
CA ILE A 139 9.59 -8.20 -4.25
C ILE A 139 10.75 -8.39 -3.27
N PHE A 140 11.31 -7.29 -2.75
CA PHE A 140 12.37 -7.34 -1.76
C PHE A 140 11.96 -8.13 -0.51
N LEU A 141 10.84 -7.79 0.12
CA LEU A 141 10.39 -8.46 1.35
C LEU A 141 10.07 -9.94 1.15
N VAL A 142 9.42 -10.30 0.03
CA VAL A 142 9.14 -11.71 -0.31
C VAL A 142 10.44 -12.48 -0.58
N SER A 143 11.42 -11.85 -1.21
CA SER A 143 12.72 -12.47 -1.49
C SER A 143 13.49 -12.73 -0.20
N ILE A 144 13.52 -11.78 0.73
CA ILE A 144 14.12 -11.99 2.06
C ILE A 144 13.35 -13.06 2.85
N ALA A 145 12.01 -13.07 2.77
CA ALA A 145 11.21 -14.11 3.40
C ALA A 145 11.54 -15.52 2.84
N ALA A 146 11.76 -15.65 1.53
CA ALA A 146 12.19 -16.90 0.90
C ALA A 146 13.59 -17.34 1.38
N VAL A 147 14.52 -16.40 1.56
CA VAL A 147 15.84 -16.66 2.16
C VAL A 147 15.68 -17.14 3.60
N CYS A 148 14.87 -16.46 4.42
CA CYS A 148 14.58 -16.88 5.79
C CYS A 148 13.98 -18.29 5.81
N HIS A 149 13.04 -18.60 4.92
CA HIS A 149 12.48 -19.94 4.80
C HIS A 149 13.56 -20.99 4.53
N ALA A 150 14.40 -20.78 3.51
CA ALA A 150 15.46 -21.71 3.15
C ALA A 150 16.49 -21.91 4.27
N MET A 151 16.93 -20.83 4.91
CA MET A 151 17.99 -20.86 5.91
C MET A 151 17.52 -21.32 7.31
N LEU A 152 16.24 -21.16 7.64
CA LEU A 152 15.67 -21.50 8.95
C LEU A 152 14.97 -22.86 8.94
N GLY A 153 15.53 -23.81 8.20
CA GLY A 153 15.12 -25.22 8.21
C GLY A 153 14.10 -25.63 7.16
N ALA A 154 13.58 -24.68 6.36
CA ALA A 154 12.62 -24.94 5.28
C ALA A 154 11.40 -25.78 5.72
N PRO A 155 10.63 -25.35 6.74
CA PRO A 155 9.53 -26.13 7.29
C PRO A 155 8.37 -26.31 6.29
N ASP A 156 7.72 -27.46 6.33
CA ASP A 156 6.55 -27.74 5.50
C ASP A 156 5.29 -27.04 6.04
N ALA A 157 4.39 -26.62 5.15
CA ALA A 157 3.13 -25.98 5.53
C ALA A 157 2.26 -26.85 6.47
N SER A 158 2.38 -28.17 6.37
CA SER A 158 1.68 -29.13 7.23
C SER A 158 2.12 -29.07 8.70
N GLU A 159 3.30 -28.51 9.00
CA GLU A 159 3.81 -28.31 10.37
C GLU A 159 3.10 -27.15 11.10
N GLY A 160 2.37 -26.31 10.35
CA GLY A 160 1.47 -25.29 10.90
C GLY A 160 2.09 -23.90 11.04
N MET A 161 1.20 -22.91 11.22
CA MET A 161 1.55 -21.48 11.23
C MET A 161 2.64 -21.09 12.24
N PRO A 162 2.66 -21.58 13.51
CA PRO A 162 3.71 -21.21 14.46
C PRO A 162 5.13 -21.61 14.02
N ILE A 163 5.27 -22.69 13.25
CA ILE A 163 6.56 -23.14 12.73
C ILE A 163 6.93 -22.32 11.49
N LEU A 164 5.97 -22.07 10.59
CA LEU A 164 6.19 -21.21 9.42
C LEU A 164 6.60 -19.78 9.81
N ALA A 165 5.96 -19.20 10.83
CA ALA A 165 6.27 -17.86 11.33
C ALA A 165 7.68 -17.73 11.93
N GLN A 166 8.24 -18.83 12.44
CA GLN A 166 9.63 -18.87 12.91
C GLN A 166 10.66 -18.97 11.78
N ALA A 167 10.20 -19.23 10.54
CA ALA A 167 11.03 -19.25 9.34
C ALA A 167 10.72 -18.04 8.44
N GLY A 168 10.30 -18.27 7.19
CA GLY A 168 9.93 -17.22 6.23
C GLY A 168 8.43 -16.89 6.15
N GLY A 169 7.61 -17.47 7.03
CA GLY A 169 6.16 -17.35 6.94
C GLY A 169 5.60 -18.00 5.68
N VAL A 170 4.33 -17.70 5.39
CA VAL A 170 3.63 -18.23 4.21
C VAL A 170 4.27 -17.75 2.91
N LEU A 171 4.64 -16.47 2.80
CA LEU A 171 5.25 -15.96 1.56
C LEU A 171 6.63 -16.55 1.33
N GLY A 172 7.43 -16.68 2.39
CA GLY A 172 8.72 -17.36 2.31
C GLY A 172 8.58 -18.83 1.95
N TRP A 173 7.56 -19.53 2.44
CA TRP A 173 7.29 -20.92 2.03
C TRP A 173 6.87 -21.02 0.56
N VAL A 174 5.91 -20.19 0.10
CA VAL A 174 5.42 -20.21 -1.29
C VAL A 174 6.54 -20.04 -2.31
N VAL A 175 7.53 -19.18 -2.02
CA VAL A 175 8.65 -18.91 -2.93
C VAL A 175 9.86 -19.79 -2.61
N GLY A 176 10.20 -19.94 -1.34
CA GLY A 176 11.39 -20.64 -0.87
C GLY A 176 11.30 -22.16 -1.00
N ALA A 177 10.15 -22.78 -0.70
CA ALA A 177 10.04 -24.24 -0.72
C ALA A 177 10.28 -24.84 -2.13
N PRO A 178 9.69 -24.31 -3.22
CA PRO A 178 10.02 -24.77 -4.57
C PRO A 178 11.49 -24.55 -4.93
N LEU A 179 12.09 -23.42 -4.52
CA LEU A 179 13.50 -23.15 -4.80
C LEU A 179 14.43 -24.14 -4.08
N VAL A 180 14.14 -24.45 -2.82
CA VAL A 180 14.90 -25.46 -2.06
C VAL A 180 14.76 -26.83 -2.71
N ALA A 181 13.54 -27.21 -3.13
CA ALA A 181 13.27 -28.49 -3.77
C ALA A 181 13.96 -28.65 -5.15
N LEU A 182 14.05 -27.56 -5.93
CA LEU A 182 14.66 -27.56 -7.27
C LEU A 182 16.18 -27.40 -7.24
N THR A 183 16.74 -26.88 -6.14
CA THR A 183 18.17 -26.60 -6.02
C THR A 183 18.74 -27.23 -4.75
N THR A 184 19.10 -26.41 -3.78
CA THR A 184 19.51 -26.75 -2.43
C THR A 184 19.18 -25.57 -1.53
N VAL A 185 19.34 -25.69 -0.21
CA VAL A 185 19.24 -24.53 0.70
C VAL A 185 20.15 -23.37 0.25
N ILE A 186 21.39 -23.67 -0.14
CA ILE A 186 22.35 -22.65 -0.59
C ILE A 186 21.92 -22.06 -1.94
N GLY A 187 21.49 -22.90 -2.89
CA GLY A 187 21.00 -22.44 -4.20
C GLY A 187 19.79 -21.52 -4.08
N ALA A 188 18.78 -21.93 -3.29
CA ALA A 188 17.60 -21.13 -3.00
C ALA A 188 17.95 -19.80 -2.32
N THR A 189 18.91 -19.81 -1.39
CA THR A 189 19.40 -18.60 -0.73
C THR A 189 20.02 -17.62 -1.72
N ILE A 190 20.91 -18.10 -2.61
CA ILE A 190 21.54 -17.25 -3.63
C ILE A 190 20.48 -16.65 -4.57
N ILE A 191 19.54 -17.48 -5.05
CA ILE A 191 18.45 -17.01 -5.92
C ILE A 191 17.60 -15.96 -5.20
N GLY A 192 17.24 -16.20 -3.93
CA GLY A 192 16.48 -15.23 -3.13
C GLY A 192 17.22 -13.91 -2.95
N ILE A 193 18.54 -13.93 -2.71
CA ILE A 193 19.35 -12.70 -2.66
C ILE A 193 19.34 -11.98 -4.00
N LEU A 194 19.48 -12.70 -5.12
CA LEU A 194 19.44 -12.08 -6.44
C LEU A 194 18.09 -11.44 -6.73
N LEU A 195 16.98 -12.10 -6.38
CA LEU A 195 15.62 -11.54 -6.52
C LEU A 195 15.42 -10.27 -5.68
N ALA A 196 16.06 -10.18 -4.51
CA ALA A 196 16.00 -8.99 -3.67
C ALA A 196 16.73 -7.77 -4.27
N LEU A 197 17.55 -7.96 -5.31
CA LEU A 197 18.35 -6.90 -5.94
C LEU A 197 17.79 -6.40 -7.28
N VAL A 198 16.67 -6.95 -7.75
CA VAL A 198 16.00 -6.57 -9.01
C VAL A 198 15.01 -5.43 -8.79
#